data_AF-A0A846U8Z9-F1
#
_entry.id   AF-A0A846U8Z9-F1
#
_cell.length_a   1.000
_cell.length_b   1.000
_cell.length_c   1.000
_cell.angle_alpha   90.00
_cell.angle_beta   90.00
_cell.angle_gamma   90.00
#
_symmetry.space_group_name_H-M   'P 1'
#
loop_
_entity.id
_entity.type
_entity.pdbx_description
1 polymer ?
#
loop_
_entity_poly.entity_id
_entity_poly.type
_entity_poly.pdbx_seq_one_letter_code
_entity_poly.pdbx_strand_id
1 'polypeptide(L)'
;MDDCTNPMRVALDQLLTLVGETTARDVVREIGRRSAQVELERVIVRRIAMQLLQERAPRWAIRDRLVSRGINLRTAYRVIDAVLSAGPRCDNNAPPMTNTLRSIRSPQSTATPMTLTLKDLTAKREALQSQLTRIDVPGRRLAEANARAKHDRLKSDGRDQRDRSVSEELQAASQAAAQARRDLVSAEHSAGPLQREFNELSQMLGGAEAADRAQHELDSIREVVAEAVKGVTKAESAVKAMQHLIEREQAAFEVARTSAAANLLAAVKAGADATKVSSPNLDKLATLELAKVSAEEELAAAKATLDAARKREVAIRHDLRVAQAAVASLGHELALATYTEALGAYMAAHWRAYNDRCGTADPRGAAGEIAQRLLDREG
;
A
#
# COMPACT_ATOMS: atom_id res chain seq x y z
N MET A 1 -17.80 -37.11 -18.06
CA MET A 1 -18.29 -36.25 -16.96
C MET A 1 -17.51 -34.96 -17.04
N ASP A 2 -18.21 -33.88 -17.39
CA ASP A 2 -17.59 -32.63 -17.81
C ASP A 2 -16.90 -31.90 -16.65
N ASP A 3 -15.58 -31.85 -16.73
CA ASP A 3 -14.63 -31.22 -15.79
C ASP A 3 -14.74 -29.67 -15.78
N CYS A 4 -15.72 -29.11 -16.50
CA CYS A 4 -15.97 -27.68 -16.71
C CYS A 4 -16.94 -27.04 -15.71
N THR A 5 -17.53 -27.82 -14.80
CA THR A 5 -18.50 -27.33 -13.81
C THR A 5 -17.90 -27.09 -12.43
N ASN A 6 -16.57 -27.25 -12.26
CA ASN A 6 -15.95 -26.97 -10.96
C ASN A 6 -15.72 -25.45 -10.79
N PRO A 7 -16.56 -24.75 -9.99
CA PRO A 7 -16.50 -23.29 -9.85
C PRO A 7 -15.15 -22.82 -9.29
N MET A 8 -14.49 -23.68 -8.52
CA MET A 8 -13.19 -23.41 -7.94
C MET A 8 -12.09 -23.29 -9.02
N ARG A 9 -12.15 -24.11 -10.07
CA ARG A 9 -11.17 -24.04 -11.17
C ARG A 9 -11.35 -22.80 -12.02
N VAL A 10 -12.61 -22.43 -12.28
CA VAL A 10 -12.95 -21.20 -13.02
C VAL A 10 -12.48 -19.96 -12.25
N ALA A 11 -12.73 -19.92 -10.94
CA ALA A 11 -12.27 -18.83 -10.08
C ALA A 11 -10.74 -18.71 -10.04
N LEU A 12 -10.01 -19.83 -9.98
CA LEU A 12 -8.54 -19.83 -9.99
C LEU A 12 -7.97 -19.42 -11.36
N ASP A 13 -8.63 -19.78 -12.46
CA ASP A 13 -8.21 -19.39 -13.82
C ASP A 13 -8.46 -17.89 -14.08
N GLN A 14 -9.58 -17.36 -13.58
CA GLN A 14 -9.85 -15.92 -13.56
C GLN A 14 -8.83 -15.16 -12.71
N LEU A 15 -8.51 -15.66 -11.52
CA LEU A 15 -7.47 -15.08 -10.66
C LEU A 15 -6.12 -15.02 -11.39
N LEU A 16 -5.71 -16.12 -12.04
CA LEU A 16 -4.47 -16.15 -12.82
C LEU A 16 -4.47 -15.15 -13.98
N THR A 17 -5.62 -14.89 -14.58
CA THR A 17 -5.77 -13.94 -15.69
C THR A 17 -5.71 -12.49 -15.22
N LEU A 18 -6.23 -12.20 -14.02
CA LEU A 18 -6.29 -10.85 -13.47
C LEU A 18 -4.98 -10.39 -12.82
N VAL A 19 -4.30 -11.26 -12.08
CA VAL A 19 -3.13 -10.86 -11.25
C VAL A 19 -1.81 -11.52 -11.62
N GLY A 20 -1.82 -12.49 -12.55
CA GLY A 20 -0.64 -13.25 -12.96
C GLY A 20 -0.21 -14.37 -11.98
N GLU A 21 0.70 -15.23 -12.44
CA GLU A 21 1.09 -16.49 -11.75
C GLU A 21 1.67 -16.26 -10.35
N THR A 22 2.54 -15.27 -10.17
CA THR A 22 3.23 -14.99 -8.90
C THR A 22 2.27 -14.48 -7.84
N THR A 23 1.46 -13.47 -8.18
CA THR A 23 0.51 -12.85 -7.27
C THR A 23 -0.63 -13.80 -6.92
N ALA A 24 -1.11 -14.61 -7.88
CA ALA A 24 -2.12 -15.63 -7.61
C ALA A 24 -1.63 -16.69 -6.60
N ARG A 25 -0.34 -17.08 -6.66
CA ARG A 25 0.24 -17.99 -5.66
C ARG A 25 0.29 -17.36 -4.28
N ASP A 26 0.61 -16.08 -4.17
CA ASP A 26 0.69 -15.39 -2.88
C ASP A 26 -0.71 -15.22 -2.26
N VAL A 27 -1.72 -14.84 -3.06
CA VAL A 27 -3.13 -14.78 -2.63
C VAL A 27 -3.62 -16.14 -2.13
N VAL A 28 -3.37 -17.22 -2.87
CA VAL A 28 -3.79 -18.57 -2.47
C VAL A 28 -2.97 -19.11 -1.29
N ARG A 29 -1.72 -18.66 -1.12
CA ARG A 29 -0.89 -18.96 0.06
C ARG A 29 -1.44 -18.28 1.31
N GLU A 30 -1.86 -17.03 1.22
CA GLU A 30 -2.44 -16.24 2.31
C GLU A 30 -3.78 -16.82 2.80
N ILE A 31 -4.59 -17.37 1.88
CA ILE A 31 -5.83 -18.09 2.20
C ILE A 31 -5.59 -19.39 3.01
N GLY A 32 -4.38 -19.95 2.96
CA GLY A 32 -3.94 -21.07 3.82
C GLY A 32 -4.56 -22.45 3.51
N ARG A 33 -5.30 -22.62 2.41
CA ARG A 33 -5.93 -23.89 2.04
C ARG A 33 -5.05 -24.71 1.09
N ARG A 34 -4.47 -25.82 1.57
CA ARG A 34 -3.64 -26.74 0.77
C ARG A 34 -4.34 -27.27 -0.49
N SER A 35 -5.64 -27.54 -0.42
CA SER A 35 -6.42 -28.01 -1.58
C SER A 35 -6.52 -26.95 -2.69
N ALA A 36 -6.58 -25.66 -2.34
CA ALA A 36 -6.60 -24.56 -3.29
C ALA A 36 -5.24 -24.34 -3.97
N GLN A 37 -4.15 -24.52 -3.23
CA GLN A 37 -2.79 -24.49 -3.79
C GLN A 37 -2.58 -25.62 -4.81
N VAL A 38 -3.03 -26.83 -4.50
CA VAL A 38 -2.92 -27.98 -5.41
C VAL A 38 -3.74 -27.78 -6.68
N GLU A 39 -4.94 -27.23 -6.59
CA GLU A 39 -5.77 -26.93 -7.77
C GLU A 39 -5.24 -25.74 -8.57
N LEU A 40 -4.67 -24.72 -7.93
CA LEU A 40 -4.03 -23.59 -8.62
C LEU A 40 -2.88 -24.10 -9.51
N GLU A 41 -1.99 -24.94 -8.98
CA GLU A 41 -0.90 -25.52 -9.78
C GLU A 41 -1.43 -26.39 -10.93
N ARG A 42 -2.54 -27.11 -10.74
CA ARG A 42 -3.19 -27.87 -11.83
C ARG A 42 -3.72 -26.97 -12.94
N VAL A 43 -4.29 -25.81 -12.60
CA VAL A 43 -4.78 -24.83 -13.57
C VAL A 43 -3.61 -24.17 -14.31
N ILE A 44 -2.56 -23.75 -13.60
CA ILE A 44 -1.33 -23.18 -14.20
C ILE A 44 -0.74 -24.14 -15.24
N VAL A 45 -0.57 -25.41 -14.86
CA VAL A 45 0.00 -26.47 -15.72
C VAL A 45 -0.84 -26.71 -16.97
N ARG A 46 -2.17 -26.72 -16.85
CA ARG A 46 -3.08 -26.83 -18.00
C ARG A 46 -2.98 -25.61 -18.92
N ARG A 47 -2.89 -24.40 -18.37
CA ARG A 47 -2.78 -23.16 -19.15
C ARG A 47 -1.50 -23.10 -19.98
N ILE A 48 -0.37 -23.48 -19.39
CA ILE A 48 0.93 -23.57 -20.10
C ILE A 48 0.85 -24.60 -21.24
N ALA A 49 0.26 -25.77 -20.97
CA ALA A 49 0.11 -26.80 -21.99
C ALA A 49 -0.81 -26.33 -23.14
N MET A 50 -1.91 -25.62 -22.83
CA MET A 50 -2.79 -25.02 -23.84
C MET A 50 -2.07 -23.96 -24.68
N GLN A 51 -1.34 -23.05 -24.04
CA GLN A 51 -0.60 -22.00 -24.74
C GLN A 51 0.46 -22.58 -25.68
N LEU A 52 1.26 -23.53 -25.21
CA LEU A 52 2.28 -24.17 -26.06
C LEU A 52 1.66 -25.00 -27.19
N LEU A 53 0.47 -25.59 -26.99
CA LEU A 53 -0.28 -26.27 -28.04
C LEU A 53 -0.84 -25.28 -29.08
N GLN A 54 -1.31 -24.11 -28.66
CA GLN A 54 -1.73 -23.01 -29.54
C GLN A 54 -0.55 -22.48 -30.37
N GLU A 55 0.63 -22.41 -29.76
CA GLU A 55 1.91 -22.06 -30.42
C GLU A 55 2.48 -23.21 -31.30
N ARG A 56 1.73 -24.30 -31.47
CA ARG A 56 2.09 -25.49 -32.26
C ARG A 56 3.39 -26.19 -31.81
N ALA A 57 3.75 -26.07 -30.53
CA ALA A 57 4.91 -26.77 -29.99
C ALA A 57 4.69 -28.30 -30.03
N PRO A 58 5.72 -29.09 -30.38
CA PRO A 58 5.60 -30.54 -30.40
C PRO A 58 5.47 -31.09 -28.98
N ARG A 59 4.76 -32.23 -28.82
CA ARG A 59 4.42 -32.83 -27.51
C ARG A 59 5.64 -33.02 -26.59
N TRP A 60 6.81 -33.33 -27.14
CA TRP A 60 8.04 -33.51 -26.37
C TRP A 60 8.55 -32.19 -25.75
N ALA A 61 8.40 -31.05 -26.45
CA ALA A 61 8.79 -29.74 -25.95
C ALA A 61 7.86 -29.26 -24.83
N ILE A 62 6.56 -29.52 -24.96
CA ILE A 62 5.57 -29.21 -23.91
C ILE A 62 5.86 -30.03 -22.66
N ARG A 63 6.14 -31.33 -22.83
CA ARG A 63 6.54 -32.22 -21.75
C ARG A 63 7.77 -31.70 -21.02
N ASP A 64 8.84 -31.36 -21.74
CA ASP A 64 10.10 -30.92 -21.12
C ASP A 64 9.89 -29.62 -20.33
N ARG A 65 9.04 -28.72 -20.82
CA ARG A 65 8.69 -27.48 -20.13
C ARG A 65 7.86 -27.69 -18.86
N LEU A 66 7.00 -28.71 -18.84
CA LEU A 66 6.25 -29.09 -17.63
C LEU A 66 7.15 -29.83 -16.62
N VAL A 67 8.04 -30.70 -17.10
CA VAL A 67 8.99 -31.44 -16.26
C VAL A 67 10.00 -30.50 -15.60
N SER A 68 10.48 -29.46 -16.30
CA SER A 68 11.37 -28.44 -15.71
C SER A 68 10.73 -27.65 -14.56
N ARG A 69 9.40 -27.71 -14.42
CA ARG A 69 8.63 -27.12 -13.31
C ARG A 69 8.30 -28.12 -12.19
N GLY A 70 8.93 -29.30 -12.20
CA GLY A 70 8.77 -30.32 -11.16
C GLY A 70 7.58 -31.26 -11.35
N ILE A 71 6.90 -31.21 -12.52
CA ILE A 71 5.80 -32.14 -12.84
C ILE A 71 6.39 -33.48 -13.27
N ASN A 72 5.90 -34.58 -12.68
CA ASN A 72 6.31 -35.92 -13.09
C ASN A 72 5.97 -36.17 -14.57
N LEU A 73 6.88 -36.79 -15.33
CA LEU A 73 6.76 -37.18 -16.74
C LEU A 73 5.40 -37.80 -17.08
N ARG A 74 4.91 -38.74 -16.26
CA ARG A 74 3.62 -39.42 -16.49
C ARG A 74 2.43 -38.47 -16.34
N THR A 75 2.54 -37.50 -15.45
CA THR A 75 1.52 -36.46 -15.23
C THR A 75 1.54 -35.43 -16.35
N ALA A 76 2.73 -35.06 -16.85
CA ALA A 76 2.88 -34.13 -17.97
C ALA A 76 2.19 -34.65 -19.25
N TYR A 77 2.40 -35.93 -19.61
CA TYR A 77 1.69 -36.53 -20.74
C TYR A 77 0.18 -36.60 -20.55
N ARG A 78 -0.31 -36.93 -19.34
CA ARG A 78 -1.74 -36.90 -19.02
C ARG A 78 -2.36 -35.52 -19.17
N VAL A 79 -1.63 -34.46 -18.82
CA VAL A 79 -2.08 -33.07 -19.01
C VAL A 79 -2.14 -32.74 -20.51
N ILE A 80 -1.11 -33.10 -21.28
CA ILE A 80 -1.09 -32.85 -22.73
C ILE A 80 -2.26 -33.57 -23.42
N ASP A 81 -2.50 -34.84 -23.08
CA ASP A 81 -3.60 -35.61 -23.64
C ASP A 81 -4.97 -35.07 -23.20
N ALA A 82 -5.10 -34.60 -21.95
CA ALA A 82 -6.32 -33.96 -21.45
C ALA A 82 -6.63 -32.63 -22.16
N VAL A 83 -5.59 -31.85 -22.51
CA VAL A 83 -5.76 -30.60 -23.26
C VAL A 83 -6.07 -30.87 -24.73
N LEU A 84 -5.40 -31.85 -25.35
CA LEU A 84 -5.65 -32.23 -26.75
C LEU A 84 -7.04 -32.84 -26.95
N SER A 85 -7.53 -33.63 -25.98
CA SER A 85 -8.88 -34.20 -26.00
C SER A 85 -9.97 -33.17 -25.71
N ALA A 86 -9.64 -32.02 -25.10
CA ALA A 86 -10.60 -30.95 -24.85
C ALA A 86 -10.91 -30.07 -26.09
N GLY A 87 -10.07 -30.14 -27.15
CA GLY A 87 -10.25 -29.43 -28.43
C GLY A 87 -10.19 -27.89 -28.35
N PRO A 88 -9.97 -27.18 -29.47
CA PRO A 88 -10.06 -25.73 -29.51
C PRO A 88 -11.54 -25.34 -29.39
N ARG A 89 -11.96 -24.86 -28.22
CA ARG A 89 -13.30 -24.32 -28.03
C ARG A 89 -13.36 -22.95 -28.69
N CYS A 90 -14.27 -22.81 -29.65
CA CYS A 90 -14.70 -21.51 -30.15
C CYS A 90 -15.28 -20.72 -28.97
N ASP A 91 -14.75 -19.52 -28.78
CA ASP A 91 -15.30 -18.51 -27.88
C ASP A 91 -16.79 -18.28 -28.21
N ASN A 92 -17.68 -18.50 -27.23
CA ASN A 92 -19.03 -17.90 -27.11
C ASN A 92 -19.97 -18.59 -26.09
N ASN A 93 -19.53 -19.50 -25.23
CA ASN A 93 -20.42 -20.12 -24.24
C ASN A 93 -19.94 -19.89 -22.80
N ALA A 94 -20.43 -18.79 -22.22
CA ALA A 94 -20.67 -18.73 -20.78
C ALA A 94 -21.59 -19.90 -20.38
N PRO A 95 -21.38 -20.57 -19.22
CA PRO A 95 -22.16 -21.75 -18.88
C PRO A 95 -23.62 -21.38 -18.61
N PRO A 96 -24.59 -22.25 -18.95
CA PRO A 96 -25.98 -22.05 -18.56
C PRO A 96 -26.07 -22.19 -17.04
N MET A 97 -26.67 -21.20 -16.38
CA MET A 97 -27.01 -21.28 -14.97
C MET A 97 -28.00 -22.44 -14.76
N THR A 98 -27.50 -23.57 -14.28
CA THR A 98 -28.37 -24.69 -13.90
C THR A 98 -29.14 -24.34 -12.64
N ASN A 99 -30.45 -24.19 -12.83
CA ASN A 99 -31.49 -24.14 -11.82
C ASN A 99 -31.34 -25.25 -10.77
N THR A 100 -30.96 -24.87 -9.56
CA THR A 100 -31.43 -25.53 -8.33
C THR A 100 -31.92 -24.48 -7.35
N LEU A 101 -32.89 -23.66 -7.77
CA LEU A 101 -33.80 -23.00 -6.85
C LEU A 101 -35.00 -23.92 -6.65
N ARG A 102 -34.92 -24.71 -5.59
CA ARG A 102 -36.08 -25.40 -5.01
C ARG A 102 -37.09 -24.32 -4.62
N SER A 103 -38.13 -24.15 -5.45
CA SER A 103 -39.44 -23.53 -5.16
C SER A 103 -39.46 -22.61 -3.94
N ILE A 104 -38.92 -21.40 -4.07
CA ILE A 104 -39.34 -20.28 -3.24
C ILE A 104 -40.34 -19.51 -4.09
N ARG A 105 -41.63 -19.59 -3.74
CA ARG A 105 -42.65 -18.66 -4.21
C ARG A 105 -42.10 -17.25 -4.01
N SER A 106 -41.74 -16.59 -5.10
CA SER A 106 -41.28 -15.20 -5.05
C SER A 106 -42.43 -14.34 -4.52
N PRO A 107 -42.29 -13.64 -3.38
CA PRO A 107 -43.13 -12.48 -3.16
C PRO A 107 -42.79 -11.50 -4.28
N GLN A 108 -43.81 -10.85 -4.85
CA GLN A 108 -43.66 -9.81 -5.85
C GLN A 108 -42.67 -8.75 -5.31
N SER A 109 -41.42 -8.82 -5.76
CA SER A 109 -40.41 -7.85 -5.37
C SER A 109 -40.62 -6.60 -6.22
N THR A 110 -41.37 -5.66 -5.66
CA THR A 110 -41.38 -4.25 -6.08
C THR A 110 -40.15 -3.51 -5.56
N ALA A 111 -39.10 -4.22 -5.13
CA ALA A 111 -37.88 -3.59 -4.64
C ALA A 111 -37.17 -2.91 -5.82
N THR A 112 -37.16 -1.59 -5.76
CA THR A 112 -36.25 -0.72 -6.52
C THR A 112 -34.83 -1.30 -6.51
N PRO A 113 -34.11 -1.29 -7.63
CA PRO A 113 -32.73 -1.74 -7.66
C PRO A 113 -31.93 -0.91 -6.63
N MET A 114 -31.24 -1.59 -5.71
CA MET A 114 -30.37 -0.94 -4.74
C MET A 114 -29.11 -0.48 -5.49
N THR A 115 -29.17 0.71 -6.09
CA THR A 115 -27.97 1.44 -6.52
C THR A 115 -27.12 1.70 -5.29
N LEU A 116 -25.91 1.14 -5.22
CA LEU A 116 -24.97 1.47 -4.15
C LEU A 116 -24.42 2.87 -4.42
N THR A 117 -24.93 3.85 -3.70
CA THR A 117 -24.57 5.26 -3.82
C THR A 117 -23.53 5.66 -2.77
N LEU A 118 -22.92 6.84 -2.95
CA LEU A 118 -22.06 7.44 -1.93
C LEU A 118 -22.79 7.55 -0.57
N LYS A 119 -24.11 7.80 -0.59
CA LYS A 119 -24.95 7.82 0.62
C LYS A 119 -24.99 6.46 1.33
N ASP A 120 -24.98 5.36 0.58
CA ASP A 120 -25.01 4.01 1.12
C ASP A 120 -23.67 3.62 1.75
N LEU A 121 -22.54 4.02 1.14
CA LEU A 121 -21.21 3.84 1.72
C LEU A 121 -21.03 4.68 2.99
N THR A 122 -21.55 5.91 3.02
CA THR A 122 -21.54 6.73 4.25
C THR A 122 -22.43 6.13 5.35
N ALA A 123 -23.61 5.61 5.00
CA ALA A 123 -24.49 4.94 5.96
C ALA A 123 -23.84 3.65 6.50
N LYS A 124 -23.13 2.90 5.65
CA LYS A 124 -22.34 1.72 6.06
C LYS A 124 -21.23 2.11 7.03
N ARG A 125 -20.51 3.22 6.78
CA ARG A 125 -19.49 3.75 7.71
C ARG A 125 -20.10 4.09 9.08
N GLU A 126 -21.24 4.77 9.11
CA GLU A 126 -21.94 5.11 10.36
C GLU A 126 -22.44 3.87 11.10
N ALA A 127 -22.94 2.87 10.37
CA ALA A 127 -23.34 1.60 10.95
C ALA A 127 -22.16 0.85 11.58
N LEU A 128 -21.01 0.79 10.90
CA LEU A 128 -19.78 0.19 11.43
C LEU A 128 -19.27 0.94 12.66
N GLN A 129 -19.30 2.27 12.64
CA GLN A 129 -18.96 3.09 13.80
C GLN A 129 -19.88 2.78 14.99
N SER A 130 -21.19 2.70 14.77
CA SER A 130 -22.14 2.31 15.81
C SER A 130 -21.84 0.91 16.36
N GLN A 131 -21.54 -0.06 15.50
CA GLN A 131 -21.16 -1.41 15.93
C GLN A 131 -19.87 -1.43 16.76
N LEU A 132 -18.84 -0.68 16.37
CA LEU A 132 -17.59 -0.56 17.13
C LEU A 132 -17.82 0.07 18.50
N THR A 133 -18.62 1.13 18.59
CA THR A 133 -18.96 1.77 19.87
C THR A 133 -19.74 0.84 20.80
N ARG A 134 -20.56 -0.08 20.27
CA ARG A 134 -21.29 -1.08 21.06
C ARG A 134 -20.39 -2.17 21.65
N ILE A 135 -19.28 -2.52 20.98
CA ILE A 135 -18.34 -3.54 21.48
C ILE A 135 -17.53 -3.00 22.67
N ASP A 136 -17.25 -1.70 22.68
CA ASP A 136 -16.53 -0.96 23.74
C ASP A 136 -15.23 -1.65 24.18
N VAL A 137 -14.33 -1.87 23.22
CA VAL A 137 -12.97 -2.39 23.50
C VAL A 137 -12.23 -1.52 24.54
N PRO A 138 -12.28 -0.18 24.50
CA PRO A 138 -11.63 0.66 25.51
C PRO A 138 -12.16 0.42 26.93
N GLY A 139 -13.48 0.38 27.12
CA GLY A 139 -14.07 0.10 28.43
C GLY A 139 -13.73 -1.30 28.94
N ARG A 140 -13.68 -2.30 28.05
CA ARG A 140 -13.26 -3.67 28.41
C ARG A 140 -11.78 -3.78 28.77
N ARG A 141 -10.91 -2.99 28.13
CA ARG A 141 -9.48 -2.90 28.52
C ARG A 141 -9.33 -2.29 29.92
N LEU A 142 -10.09 -1.25 30.22
CA LEU A 142 -10.11 -0.66 31.55
C LEU A 142 -10.63 -1.65 32.61
N ALA A 143 -11.67 -2.41 32.28
CA ALA A 143 -12.23 -3.44 33.17
C ALA A 143 -11.24 -4.58 33.44
N GLU A 144 -10.51 -5.06 32.43
CA GLU A 144 -9.44 -6.07 32.61
C GLU A 144 -8.32 -5.53 33.49
N ALA A 145 -7.85 -4.31 33.22
CA ALA A 145 -6.80 -3.67 34.01
C ALA A 145 -7.21 -3.52 35.49
N ASN A 146 -8.46 -3.12 35.75
CA ASN A 146 -9.00 -2.99 37.11
C ASN A 146 -9.15 -4.35 37.81
N ALA A 147 -9.67 -5.37 37.11
CA ALA A 147 -9.85 -6.71 37.66
C ALA A 147 -8.49 -7.37 37.98
N ARG A 148 -7.50 -7.18 37.10
CA ARG A 148 -6.13 -7.65 37.30
C ARG A 148 -5.44 -6.92 38.46
N ALA A 149 -5.57 -5.60 38.53
CA ALA A 149 -5.04 -4.82 39.65
C ALA A 149 -5.65 -5.26 41.00
N LYS A 150 -6.96 -5.56 41.04
CA LYS A 150 -7.61 -6.10 42.25
C LYS A 150 -7.06 -7.47 42.65
N HIS A 151 -6.90 -8.38 41.69
CA HIS A 151 -6.30 -9.69 41.94
C HIS A 151 -4.85 -9.58 42.45
N ASP A 152 -4.03 -8.72 41.84
CA ASP A 152 -2.63 -8.56 42.21
C ASP A 152 -2.47 -7.94 43.61
N ARG A 153 -3.36 -7.00 44.00
CA ARG A 153 -3.45 -6.47 45.38
C ARG A 153 -3.83 -7.56 46.40
N LEU A 154 -4.89 -8.33 46.13
CA LEU A 154 -5.30 -9.41 47.04
C LEU A 154 -4.23 -10.51 47.14
N LYS A 155 -3.45 -10.73 46.08
CA LYS A 155 -2.33 -11.67 46.06
C LYS A 155 -1.12 -11.17 46.86
N SER A 156 -0.87 -9.85 46.92
CA SER A 156 0.17 -9.29 47.79
C SER A 156 -0.25 -9.32 49.25
N ASP A 157 -1.48 -8.92 49.53
CA ASP A 157 -2.00 -8.74 50.89
C ASP A 157 -2.34 -10.09 51.56
N GLY A 158 -2.77 -11.09 50.77
CA GLY A 158 -3.08 -12.44 51.24
C GLY A 158 -1.88 -13.34 51.55
N ARG A 159 -0.62 -12.87 51.38
CA ARG A 159 0.57 -13.63 51.79
C ARG A 159 0.72 -13.72 53.31
N ASP A 160 0.12 -12.79 54.05
CA ASP A 160 0.29 -12.66 55.50
C ASP A 160 -0.91 -13.20 56.31
N GLN A 161 -2.02 -13.56 55.66
CA GLN A 161 -3.27 -13.98 56.34
C GLN A 161 -3.70 -15.40 55.91
N ARG A 162 -3.79 -16.33 56.86
CA ARG A 162 -4.22 -17.73 56.67
C ARG A 162 -5.74 -17.93 56.78
N ASP A 163 -6.52 -16.89 56.52
CA ASP A 163 -7.98 -16.94 56.67
C ASP A 163 -8.66 -17.47 55.40
N ARG A 164 -9.62 -18.39 55.58
CA ARG A 164 -10.39 -19.02 54.49
C ARG A 164 -11.15 -17.99 53.64
N SER A 165 -11.60 -16.89 54.24
CA SER A 165 -12.27 -15.79 53.55
C SER A 165 -11.37 -15.10 52.52
N VAL A 166 -10.10 -14.88 52.84
CA VAL A 166 -9.11 -14.27 51.94
C VAL A 166 -8.82 -15.18 50.76
N SER A 167 -8.79 -16.49 50.99
CA SER A 167 -8.64 -17.49 49.92
C SER A 167 -9.83 -17.47 48.94
N GLU A 168 -11.06 -17.36 49.44
CA GLU A 168 -12.27 -17.29 48.60
C GLU A 168 -12.32 -15.97 47.80
N GLU A 169 -11.97 -14.84 48.42
CA GLU A 169 -11.89 -13.54 47.74
C GLU A 169 -10.80 -13.49 46.66
N LEU A 170 -9.63 -14.08 46.92
CA LEU A 170 -8.56 -14.20 45.94
C LEU A 170 -8.99 -15.08 44.76
N GLN A 171 -9.67 -16.20 45.03
CA GLN A 171 -10.21 -17.07 43.98
C GLN A 171 -11.25 -16.33 43.13
N ALA A 172 -12.18 -15.60 43.75
CA ALA A 172 -13.18 -14.79 43.05
C ALA A 172 -12.52 -13.69 42.20
N ALA A 173 -11.50 -12.99 42.73
CA ALA A 173 -10.76 -11.98 41.98
C ALA A 173 -9.96 -12.58 40.80
N SER A 174 -9.39 -13.77 40.97
CA SER A 174 -8.70 -14.49 39.88
C SER A 174 -9.66 -14.88 38.76
N GLN A 175 -10.87 -15.36 39.12
CA GLN A 175 -11.91 -15.71 38.16
C GLN A 175 -12.43 -14.46 37.44
N ALA A 176 -12.65 -13.36 38.16
CA ALA A 176 -13.06 -12.08 37.58
C ALA A 176 -12.01 -11.53 36.60
N ALA A 177 -10.71 -11.59 36.95
CA ALA A 177 -9.63 -11.19 36.05
C ALA A 177 -9.54 -12.10 34.81
N ALA A 178 -9.66 -13.41 34.99
CA ALA A 178 -9.67 -14.37 33.88
C ALA A 178 -10.87 -14.16 32.95
N GLN A 179 -12.05 -13.87 33.51
CA GLN A 179 -13.27 -13.58 32.76
C GLN A 179 -13.15 -12.26 32.00
N ALA A 180 -12.70 -11.17 32.66
CA ALA A 180 -12.47 -9.88 32.02
C ALA A 180 -11.46 -9.98 30.86
N ARG A 181 -10.42 -10.80 31.01
CA ARG A 181 -9.47 -11.08 29.93
C ARG A 181 -10.10 -11.83 28.76
N ARG A 182 -10.94 -12.84 29.02
CA ARG A 182 -11.68 -13.55 27.95
C ARG A 182 -12.63 -12.61 27.22
N ASP A 183 -13.33 -11.76 27.96
CA ASP A 183 -14.28 -10.79 27.42
C ASP A 183 -13.59 -9.69 26.60
N LEU A 184 -12.36 -9.29 26.98
CA LEU A 184 -11.51 -8.41 26.19
C LEU A 184 -11.03 -9.09 24.90
N VAL A 185 -10.49 -10.31 24.98
CA VAL A 185 -9.99 -11.04 23.80
C VAL A 185 -11.12 -11.28 22.79
N SER A 186 -12.31 -11.66 23.27
CA SER A 186 -13.50 -11.81 22.43
C SER A 186 -13.90 -10.49 21.75
N ALA A 187 -13.91 -9.39 22.52
CA ALA A 187 -14.22 -8.07 21.99
C ALA A 187 -13.19 -7.62 20.95
N GLU A 188 -11.89 -7.78 21.20
CA GLU A 188 -10.81 -7.46 20.24
C GLU A 188 -10.92 -8.30 18.96
N HIS A 189 -11.25 -9.60 19.08
CA HIS A 189 -11.46 -10.47 17.94
C HIS A 189 -12.65 -10.02 17.07
N SER A 190 -13.75 -9.59 17.69
CA SER A 190 -14.94 -9.09 16.98
C SER A 190 -14.74 -7.68 16.40
N ALA A 191 -14.04 -6.80 17.11
CA ALA A 191 -13.81 -5.41 16.69
C ALA A 191 -12.73 -5.30 15.62
N GLY A 192 -11.72 -6.18 15.61
CA GLY A 192 -10.59 -6.09 14.68
C GLY A 192 -10.97 -6.05 13.19
N PRO A 193 -11.81 -6.98 12.69
CA PRO A 193 -12.31 -6.93 11.31
C PRO A 193 -13.14 -5.67 11.02
N LEU A 194 -14.05 -5.31 11.92
CA LEU A 194 -14.92 -4.12 11.76
C LEU A 194 -14.12 -2.82 11.74
N GLN A 195 -13.06 -2.72 12.54
CA GLN A 195 -12.18 -1.56 12.58
C GLN A 195 -11.39 -1.44 11.27
N ARG A 196 -10.93 -2.56 10.70
CA ARG A 196 -10.25 -2.56 9.39
C ARG A 196 -11.19 -2.06 8.30
N GLU A 197 -12.40 -2.60 8.23
CA GLU A 197 -13.40 -2.20 7.24
C GLU A 197 -13.84 -0.73 7.43
N PHE A 198 -14.00 -0.28 8.67
CA PHE A 198 -14.30 1.12 8.99
C PHE A 198 -13.17 2.05 8.52
N ASN A 199 -11.91 1.69 8.79
CA ASN A 199 -10.75 2.48 8.39
C ASN A 199 -10.64 2.54 6.87
N GLU A 200 -10.82 1.41 6.18
CA GLU A 200 -10.79 1.31 4.73
C GLU A 200 -11.88 2.17 4.07
N LEU A 201 -13.14 2.07 4.54
CA LEU A 201 -14.23 2.91 4.06
C LEU A 201 -14.01 4.39 4.35
N SER A 202 -13.49 4.72 5.53
CA SER A 202 -13.17 6.11 5.88
C SER A 202 -12.06 6.67 4.99
N GLN A 203 -11.06 5.85 4.66
CA GLN A 203 -9.97 6.22 3.76
C GLN A 203 -10.45 6.40 2.32
N MET A 204 -11.30 5.50 1.81
CA MET A 204 -11.91 5.63 0.48
C MET A 204 -12.77 6.88 0.37
N LEU A 205 -13.66 7.11 1.34
CA LEU A 205 -14.58 8.24 1.33
C LEU A 205 -13.86 9.59 1.50
N GLY A 206 -12.77 9.62 2.29
CA GLY A 206 -11.93 10.81 2.47
C GLY A 206 -10.79 10.94 1.46
N GLY A 207 -10.67 10.01 0.50
CA GLY A 207 -9.52 9.90 -0.40
C GLY A 207 -9.33 11.14 -1.27
N ALA A 208 -10.42 11.74 -1.77
CA ALA A 208 -10.36 12.92 -2.62
C ALA A 208 -9.81 14.14 -1.86
N GLU A 209 -10.37 14.45 -0.69
CA GLU A 209 -9.87 15.53 0.17
C GLU A 209 -8.43 15.29 0.65
N ALA A 210 -8.06 14.03 0.88
CA ALA A 210 -6.67 13.67 1.22
C ALA A 210 -5.72 13.87 0.03
N ALA A 211 -6.16 13.54 -1.19
CA ALA A 211 -5.36 13.73 -2.40
C ALA A 211 -5.15 15.22 -2.69
N ASP A 212 -6.19 16.04 -2.57
CA ASP A 212 -6.11 17.50 -2.76
C ASP A 212 -5.17 18.14 -1.72
N ARG A 213 -5.31 17.76 -0.44
CA ARG A 213 -4.39 18.22 0.62
C ARG A 213 -2.95 17.81 0.35
N ALA A 214 -2.70 16.54 0.04
CA ALA A 214 -1.36 16.04 -0.25
C ALA A 214 -0.76 16.71 -1.50
N GLN A 215 -1.59 17.04 -2.50
CA GLN A 215 -1.16 17.77 -3.69
C GLN A 215 -0.75 19.20 -3.36
N HIS A 216 -1.56 19.94 -2.57
CA HIS A 216 -1.20 21.27 -2.10
C HIS A 216 0.07 21.28 -1.24
N GLU A 217 0.23 20.30 -0.36
CA GLU A 217 1.46 20.13 0.42
C GLU A 217 2.67 19.80 -0.48
N LEU A 218 2.48 19.00 -1.53
CA LEU A 218 3.53 18.68 -2.50
C LEU A 218 3.99 19.92 -3.26
N ASP A 219 3.06 20.79 -3.63
CA ASP A 219 3.40 22.03 -4.33
C ASP A 219 4.14 23.00 -3.41
N SER A 220 3.73 23.13 -2.15
CA SER A 220 4.49 23.92 -1.15
C SER A 220 5.88 23.35 -0.88
N ILE A 221 6.04 22.04 -0.69
CA ILE A 221 7.37 21.46 -0.42
C ILE A 221 8.31 21.57 -1.61
N ARG A 222 7.79 21.57 -2.86
CA ARG A 222 8.60 21.80 -4.06
C ARG A 222 9.24 23.18 -4.07
N GLU A 223 8.52 24.21 -3.61
CA GLU A 223 9.08 25.56 -3.44
C GLU A 223 10.20 25.57 -2.40
N VAL A 224 10.00 24.88 -1.27
CA VAL A 224 11.02 24.74 -0.21
C VAL A 224 12.25 24.01 -0.72
N VAL A 225 12.09 22.93 -1.48
CA VAL A 225 13.20 22.19 -2.11
C VAL A 225 13.93 23.09 -3.10
N ALA A 226 13.22 23.84 -3.93
CA ALA A 226 13.83 24.78 -4.88
C ALA A 226 14.65 25.87 -4.17
N GLU A 227 14.14 26.41 -3.05
CA GLU A 227 14.89 27.39 -2.25
C GLU A 227 16.09 26.76 -1.54
N ALA A 228 15.97 25.54 -1.03
CA ALA A 228 17.09 24.80 -0.43
C ALA A 228 18.19 24.52 -1.47
N VAL A 229 17.83 24.18 -2.72
CA VAL A 229 18.80 24.04 -3.83
C VAL A 229 19.52 25.36 -4.08
N LYS A 230 18.80 26.50 -4.14
CA LYS A 230 19.44 27.81 -4.26
C LYS A 230 20.38 28.09 -3.08
N GLY A 231 19.98 27.76 -1.86
CA GLY A 231 20.80 27.87 -0.65
C GLY A 231 22.13 27.11 -0.79
N VAL A 232 22.08 25.84 -1.23
CA VAL A 232 23.28 25.03 -1.49
C VAL A 232 24.16 25.68 -2.57
N THR A 233 23.58 26.11 -3.70
CA THR A 233 24.38 26.73 -4.78
C THR A 233 25.08 28.02 -4.33
N LYS A 234 24.43 28.84 -3.49
CA LYS A 234 25.02 30.04 -2.90
C LYS A 234 26.17 29.67 -1.95
N ALA A 235 25.98 28.72 -1.06
CA ALA A 235 27.04 28.26 -0.15
C ALA A 235 28.23 27.66 -0.90
N GLU A 236 28.00 26.86 -1.94
CA GLU A 236 29.07 26.32 -2.80
C GLU A 236 29.85 27.44 -3.50
N SER A 237 29.16 28.48 -3.97
CA SER A 237 29.79 29.65 -4.58
C SER A 237 30.64 30.44 -3.58
N ALA A 238 30.19 30.56 -2.32
CA ALA A 238 30.93 31.23 -1.27
C ALA A 238 32.21 30.46 -0.91
N VAL A 239 32.14 29.13 -0.75
CA VAL A 239 33.33 28.29 -0.52
C VAL A 239 34.35 28.45 -1.65
N LYS A 240 33.91 28.42 -2.92
CA LYS A 240 34.78 28.65 -4.08
C LYS A 240 35.40 30.05 -4.08
N ALA A 241 34.61 31.08 -3.75
CA ALA A 241 35.11 32.44 -3.65
C ALA A 241 36.17 32.58 -2.55
N MET A 242 35.96 31.96 -1.39
CA MET A 242 36.93 31.93 -0.29
C MET A 242 38.23 31.21 -0.68
N GLN A 243 38.14 30.06 -1.36
CA GLN A 243 39.32 29.38 -1.90
C GLN A 243 40.11 30.29 -2.85
N HIS A 244 39.42 30.96 -3.76
CA HIS A 244 40.07 31.86 -4.72
C HIS A 244 40.72 33.09 -4.05
N LEU A 245 40.12 33.61 -2.98
CA LEU A 245 40.69 34.69 -2.16
C LEU A 245 41.95 34.22 -1.41
N ILE A 246 41.92 33.01 -0.84
CA ILE A 246 43.09 32.41 -0.17
C ILE A 246 44.24 32.26 -1.16
N GLU A 247 43.99 31.69 -2.34
CA GLU A 247 45.03 31.51 -3.37
C GLU A 247 45.66 32.84 -3.81
N ARG A 248 44.83 33.87 -4.02
CA ARG A 248 45.31 35.22 -4.36
C ARG A 248 46.15 35.83 -3.25
N GLU A 249 45.72 35.68 -2.00
CA GLU A 249 46.44 36.23 -0.86
C GLU A 249 47.75 35.48 -0.60
N GLN A 250 47.78 34.16 -0.80
CA GLN A 250 49.01 33.35 -0.71
C GLN A 250 50.04 33.81 -1.76
N ALA A 251 49.60 34.02 -3.00
CA ALA A 251 50.47 34.55 -4.05
C ALA A 251 51.00 35.95 -3.70
N ALA A 252 50.14 36.84 -3.19
CA ALA A 252 50.55 38.18 -2.76
C ALA A 252 51.55 38.14 -1.58
N PHE A 253 51.34 37.25 -0.61
CA PHE A 253 52.25 37.05 0.51
C PHE A 253 53.63 36.57 0.06
N GLU A 254 53.70 35.62 -0.88
CA GLU A 254 54.96 35.11 -1.41
C GLU A 254 55.77 36.20 -2.16
N VAL A 255 55.09 37.05 -2.93
CA VAL A 255 55.71 38.22 -3.57
C VAL A 255 56.22 39.22 -2.52
N ALA A 256 55.42 39.52 -1.49
CA ALA A 256 55.85 40.40 -0.40
C ALA A 256 57.05 39.82 0.37
N ARG A 257 57.08 38.50 0.59
CA ARG A 257 58.18 37.80 1.27
C ARG A 257 59.48 37.87 0.49
N THR A 258 59.44 37.61 -0.82
CA THR A 258 60.61 37.70 -1.69
C THR A 258 61.13 39.15 -1.78
N SER A 259 60.24 40.14 -1.88
CA SER A 259 60.62 41.56 -1.84
C SER A 259 61.23 41.98 -0.50
N ALA A 260 60.66 41.55 0.63
CA ALA A 260 61.19 41.84 1.95
C ALA A 260 62.58 41.22 2.16
N ALA A 261 62.79 39.98 1.70
CA ALA A 261 64.10 39.33 1.74
C ALA A 261 65.15 40.07 0.89
N ALA A 262 64.77 40.56 -0.30
CA ALA A 262 65.63 41.38 -1.14
C ALA A 262 66.01 42.71 -0.46
N ASN A 263 65.03 43.39 0.16
CA ASN A 263 65.25 44.63 0.90
C ASN A 263 66.12 44.43 2.14
N LEU A 264 65.95 43.31 2.85
CA LEU A 264 66.78 42.95 4.00
C LEU A 264 68.23 42.71 3.58
N LEU A 265 68.45 41.96 2.49
CA LEU A 265 69.79 41.77 1.94
C LEU A 265 70.44 43.10 1.53
N ALA A 266 69.67 44.01 0.92
CA ALA A 266 70.15 45.35 0.56
C ALA A 266 70.50 46.21 1.78
N ALA A 267 69.66 46.21 2.82
CA ALA A 267 69.91 46.93 4.07
C ALA A 267 71.16 46.42 4.79
N VAL A 268 71.32 45.09 4.87
CA VAL A 268 72.52 44.44 5.44
C VAL A 268 73.78 44.83 4.65
N LYS A 269 73.72 44.82 3.30
CA LYS A 269 74.84 45.27 2.45
C LYS A 269 75.18 46.75 2.63
N ALA A 270 74.20 47.59 2.92
CA ALA A 270 74.38 49.02 3.15
C ALA A 270 74.85 49.37 4.58
N GLY A 271 75.00 48.39 5.48
CA GLY A 271 75.34 48.64 6.89
C GLY A 271 74.21 49.28 7.70
N ALA A 272 72.97 49.22 7.19
CA ALA A 272 71.79 49.75 7.86
C ALA A 272 71.20 48.73 8.86
N ASP A 273 70.40 49.22 9.81
CA ASP A 273 69.73 48.39 10.81
C ASP A 273 68.64 47.51 10.17
N ALA A 274 68.91 46.21 10.09
CA ALA A 274 68.03 45.21 9.47
C ALA A 274 66.68 45.05 10.18
N THR A 275 66.58 45.47 11.45
CA THR A 275 65.33 45.35 12.23
C THR A 275 64.24 46.31 11.76
N LYS A 276 64.58 47.30 10.92
CA LYS A 276 63.65 48.29 10.37
C LYS A 276 62.98 47.84 9.06
N VAL A 277 63.34 46.68 8.52
CA VAL A 277 62.71 46.13 7.31
C VAL A 277 61.38 45.48 7.69
N SER A 278 60.28 45.96 7.11
CA SER A 278 58.94 45.41 7.35
C SER A 278 58.86 43.94 6.88
N SER A 279 58.43 43.06 7.76
CA SER A 279 58.11 41.67 7.43
C SER A 279 56.63 41.54 7.03
N PRO A 280 56.31 40.69 6.04
CA PRO A 280 54.92 40.40 5.70
C PRO A 280 54.24 39.57 6.79
N ASN A 281 52.94 39.83 7.02
CA ASN A 281 52.13 39.22 8.08
C ASN A 281 51.19 38.12 7.52
N LEU A 282 51.04 37.01 8.24
CA LEU A 282 50.17 35.87 7.91
C LEU A 282 48.73 35.98 8.45
N ASP A 283 48.44 36.94 9.33
CA ASP A 283 47.13 37.03 10.02
C ASP A 283 45.93 37.08 9.07
N LYS A 284 46.09 37.73 7.91
CA LYS A 284 45.04 37.82 6.90
C LYS A 284 44.75 36.47 6.24
N LEU A 285 45.78 35.65 6.01
CA LEU A 285 45.60 34.28 5.50
C LEU A 285 44.89 33.40 6.53
N ALA A 286 45.30 33.46 7.80
CA ALA A 286 44.63 32.73 8.88
C ALA A 286 43.15 33.12 9.01
N THR A 287 42.82 34.41 8.87
CA THR A 287 41.43 34.89 8.89
C THR A 287 40.62 34.35 7.71
N LEU A 288 41.21 34.30 6.51
CA LEU A 288 40.54 33.74 5.33
C LEU A 288 40.33 32.23 5.45
N GLU A 289 41.29 31.49 6.03
CA GLU A 289 41.16 30.06 6.31
C GLU A 289 40.04 29.78 7.32
N LEU A 290 39.94 30.57 8.39
CA LEU A 290 38.84 30.48 9.35
C LEU A 290 37.49 30.76 8.69
N ALA A 291 37.41 31.80 7.86
CA ALA A 291 36.19 32.13 7.11
C ALA A 291 35.82 31.05 6.07
N LYS A 292 36.80 30.34 5.50
CA LYS A 292 36.56 29.16 4.65
C LYS A 292 35.93 28.01 5.44
N VAL A 293 36.44 27.72 6.65
CA VAL A 293 35.85 26.69 7.52
C VAL A 293 34.39 27.03 7.83
N SER A 294 34.11 28.30 8.18
CA SER A 294 32.74 28.77 8.42
C SER A 294 31.85 28.63 7.17
N ALA A 295 32.35 28.93 5.97
CA ALA A 295 31.61 28.73 4.71
C ALA A 295 31.36 27.24 4.40
N GLU A 296 32.28 26.34 4.76
CA GLU A 296 32.12 24.89 4.63
C GLU A 296 31.07 24.34 5.61
N GLU A 297 31.01 24.88 6.83
CA GLU A 297 29.95 24.58 7.79
C GLU A 297 28.57 25.05 7.30
N GLU A 298 28.48 26.25 6.73
CA GLU A 298 27.25 26.75 6.10
C GLU A 298 26.81 25.87 4.92
N LEU A 299 27.77 25.40 4.10
CA LEU A 299 27.48 24.45 3.02
C LEU A 299 26.96 23.11 3.56
N ALA A 300 27.54 22.59 4.64
CA ALA A 300 27.07 21.37 5.27
C ALA A 300 25.63 21.55 5.82
N ALA A 301 25.35 22.67 6.46
CA ALA A 301 24.01 23.01 6.95
C ALA A 301 22.98 23.16 5.80
N ALA A 302 23.36 23.79 4.69
CA ALA A 302 22.53 23.93 3.49
C ALA A 302 22.21 22.57 2.85
N LYS A 303 23.20 21.66 2.79
CA LYS A 303 22.98 20.28 2.30
C LYS A 303 22.05 19.50 3.22
N ALA A 304 22.22 19.60 4.53
CA ALA A 304 21.34 18.94 5.50
C ALA A 304 19.89 19.42 5.39
N THR A 305 19.66 20.72 5.16
CA THR A 305 18.32 21.28 4.93
C THR A 305 17.71 20.79 3.61
N LEU A 306 18.49 20.71 2.52
CA LEU A 306 18.04 20.13 1.26
C LEU A 306 17.65 18.65 1.42
N ASP A 307 18.45 17.87 2.13
CA ASP A 307 18.16 16.45 2.36
C ASP A 307 16.90 16.25 3.22
N ALA A 308 16.70 17.08 4.24
CA ALA A 308 15.48 17.07 5.05
C ALA A 308 14.25 17.42 4.20
N ALA A 309 14.34 18.44 3.34
CA ALA A 309 13.28 18.84 2.43
C ALA A 309 12.93 17.72 1.44
N ARG A 310 13.93 17.05 0.85
CA ARG A 310 13.74 15.91 -0.06
C ARG A 310 13.10 14.71 0.63
N LYS A 311 13.53 14.37 1.85
CA LYS A 311 12.89 13.29 2.63
C LYS A 311 11.41 13.57 2.86
N ARG A 312 11.08 14.82 3.18
CA ARG A 312 9.68 15.25 3.34
C ARG A 312 8.91 15.20 2.03
N GLU A 313 9.52 15.61 0.92
CA GLU A 313 8.91 15.48 -0.42
C GLU A 313 8.59 14.02 -0.77
N VAL A 314 9.50 13.08 -0.49
CA VAL A 314 9.24 11.64 -0.72
C VAL A 314 8.06 11.14 0.11
N ALA A 315 7.96 11.54 1.38
CA ALA A 315 6.84 11.18 2.24
C ALA A 315 5.51 11.72 1.69
N ILE A 316 5.45 13.01 1.33
CA ILE A 316 4.22 13.62 0.78
C ILE A 316 3.82 12.97 -0.55
N ARG A 317 4.79 12.63 -1.42
CA ARG A 317 4.51 11.90 -2.67
C ARG A 317 3.94 10.50 -2.41
N HIS A 318 4.42 9.83 -1.38
CA HIS A 318 3.87 8.54 -0.98
C HIS A 318 2.42 8.71 -0.50
N ASP A 319 2.15 9.70 0.35
CA ASP A 319 0.81 9.97 0.88
C ASP A 319 -0.17 10.34 -0.23
N LEU A 320 0.26 11.13 -1.22
CA LEU A 320 -0.53 11.43 -2.42
C LEU A 320 -0.91 10.16 -3.20
N ARG A 321 0.02 9.23 -3.40
CA ARG A 321 -0.27 7.95 -4.09
C ARG A 321 -1.24 7.09 -3.31
N VAL A 322 -1.11 7.05 -1.98
CA VAL A 322 -2.04 6.33 -1.11
C VAL A 322 -3.44 6.93 -1.19
N ALA A 323 -3.56 8.26 -1.19
CA ALA A 323 -4.83 8.95 -1.35
C ALA A 323 -5.45 8.71 -2.73
N GLN A 324 -4.65 8.77 -3.80
CA GLN A 324 -5.10 8.45 -5.17
C GLN A 324 -5.56 6.99 -5.30
N ALA A 325 -4.87 6.05 -4.67
CA ALA A 325 -5.30 4.66 -4.64
C ALA A 325 -6.64 4.48 -3.92
N ALA A 326 -6.89 5.24 -2.84
CA ALA A 326 -8.17 5.23 -2.15
C ALA A 326 -9.32 5.80 -3.01
N VAL A 327 -9.06 6.87 -3.78
CA VAL A 327 -10.02 7.42 -4.76
C VAL A 327 -10.32 6.38 -5.85
N ALA A 328 -9.29 5.72 -6.39
CA ALA A 328 -9.46 4.69 -7.39
C ALA A 328 -10.26 3.48 -6.86
N SER A 329 -10.01 3.07 -5.61
CA SER A 329 -10.76 2.01 -4.94
C SER A 329 -12.24 2.37 -4.80
N LEU A 330 -12.54 3.61 -4.40
CA LEU A 330 -13.92 4.09 -4.34
C LEU A 330 -14.59 4.06 -5.74
N GLY A 331 -13.88 4.50 -6.77
CA GLY A 331 -14.34 4.44 -8.16
C GLY A 331 -14.65 3.00 -8.60
N HIS A 332 -13.77 2.05 -8.24
CA HIS A 332 -13.96 0.63 -8.53
C HIS A 332 -15.20 0.05 -7.85
N GLU A 333 -15.42 0.31 -6.57
CA GLU A 333 -16.59 -0.16 -5.83
C GLU A 333 -17.92 0.36 -6.42
N LEU A 334 -17.94 1.65 -6.79
CA LEU A 334 -19.10 2.24 -7.46
C LEU A 334 -19.33 1.61 -8.85
N ALA A 335 -18.26 1.38 -9.62
CA ALA A 335 -18.35 0.72 -10.91
C ALA A 335 -18.87 -0.72 -10.78
N LEU A 336 -18.36 -1.49 -9.82
CA LEU A 336 -18.82 -2.85 -9.53
C LEU A 336 -20.31 -2.88 -9.18
N ALA A 337 -20.77 -1.95 -8.33
CA ALA A 337 -22.18 -1.82 -7.98
C ALA A 337 -23.04 -1.58 -9.23
N THR A 338 -22.65 -0.63 -10.09
CA THR A 338 -23.40 -0.35 -11.32
C THR A 338 -23.39 -1.52 -12.31
N TYR A 339 -22.28 -2.26 -12.42
CA TYR A 339 -22.20 -3.46 -13.24
C TYR A 339 -23.13 -4.56 -12.73
N THR A 340 -23.16 -4.82 -11.42
CA THR A 340 -24.03 -5.85 -10.82
C THR A 340 -25.51 -5.50 -10.98
N GLU A 341 -25.88 -4.22 -10.91
CA GLU A 341 -27.23 -3.75 -11.21
C GLU A 341 -27.61 -4.01 -12.68
N ALA A 342 -26.75 -3.63 -13.62
CA ALA A 342 -26.96 -3.87 -15.04
C ALA A 342 -27.12 -5.37 -15.36
N LEU A 343 -26.26 -6.21 -14.77
CA LEU A 343 -26.35 -7.67 -14.91
C LEU A 343 -27.65 -8.22 -14.31
N GLY A 344 -28.05 -7.74 -13.13
CA GLY A 344 -29.30 -8.15 -12.49
C GLY A 344 -30.52 -7.78 -13.34
N ALA A 345 -30.56 -6.56 -13.89
CA ALA A 345 -31.59 -6.12 -14.81
C ALA A 345 -31.64 -6.98 -16.08
N TYR A 346 -30.48 -7.28 -16.67
CA TYR A 346 -30.37 -8.19 -17.82
C TYR A 346 -30.89 -9.59 -17.51
N MET A 347 -30.49 -10.18 -16.39
CA MET A 347 -30.96 -11.52 -15.98
C MET A 347 -32.47 -11.55 -15.74
N ALA A 348 -33.02 -10.51 -15.10
CA ALA A 348 -34.46 -10.38 -14.88
C ALA A 348 -35.22 -10.23 -16.21
N ALA A 349 -34.70 -9.41 -17.13
CA ALA A 349 -35.22 -9.25 -18.48
C ALA A 349 -35.23 -10.57 -19.26
N HIS A 350 -34.12 -11.31 -19.22
CA HIS A 350 -33.98 -12.61 -19.87
C HIS A 350 -34.95 -13.65 -19.29
N TRP A 351 -35.05 -13.73 -17.96
CA TRP A 351 -35.99 -14.63 -17.29
C TRP A 351 -37.46 -14.34 -17.64
N ARG A 352 -37.85 -13.05 -17.68
CA ARG A 352 -39.20 -12.66 -18.12
C ARG A 352 -39.45 -13.07 -19.56
N ALA A 353 -38.53 -12.77 -20.48
CA ALA A 353 -38.67 -13.14 -21.89
C ALA A 353 -38.75 -14.67 -22.12
N TYR A 354 -38.11 -15.48 -21.27
CA TYR A 354 -38.15 -16.94 -21.39
C TYR A 354 -39.40 -17.57 -20.73
N ASN A 355 -39.94 -16.95 -19.68
CA ASN A 355 -41.11 -17.46 -18.95
C ASN A 355 -42.46 -16.86 -19.40
N ASP A 356 -42.50 -15.65 -19.94
CA ASP A 356 -43.72 -15.05 -20.49
C ASP A 356 -43.92 -15.48 -21.96
N ARG A 357 -44.93 -16.32 -22.19
CA ARG A 357 -45.43 -16.66 -23.53
C ARG A 357 -46.36 -15.59 -24.14
N CYS A 358 -46.51 -14.43 -23.49
CA CYS A 358 -47.54 -13.45 -23.83
C CYS A 358 -46.98 -12.02 -23.94
N GLY A 359 -46.60 -11.61 -25.16
CA GLY A 359 -46.78 -10.25 -25.69
C GLY A 359 -46.31 -9.01 -24.90
N THR A 360 -45.44 -9.14 -23.90
CA THR A 360 -44.90 -7.98 -23.16
C THR A 360 -43.68 -7.37 -23.87
N ALA A 361 -43.55 -6.04 -23.83
CA ALA A 361 -42.50 -5.29 -24.51
C ALA A 361 -41.09 -5.72 -24.07
N ASP A 362 -40.14 -5.80 -25.01
CA ASP A 362 -38.79 -6.33 -24.79
C ASP A 362 -38.05 -5.55 -23.68
N PRO A 363 -37.78 -6.19 -22.52
CA PRO A 363 -37.15 -5.53 -21.38
C PRO A 363 -35.66 -5.20 -21.60
N ARG A 364 -35.07 -5.59 -22.73
CA ARG A 364 -33.67 -5.28 -23.08
C ARG A 364 -33.38 -3.79 -23.27
N GLY A 365 -34.39 -2.97 -23.58
CA GLY A 365 -34.21 -1.53 -23.77
C GLY A 365 -33.64 -0.82 -22.53
N ALA A 366 -34.15 -1.14 -21.34
CA ALA A 366 -33.69 -0.53 -20.09
C ALA A 366 -32.26 -0.98 -19.71
N ALA A 367 -31.89 -2.22 -20.00
CA ALA A 367 -30.52 -2.70 -19.79
C ALA A 367 -29.53 -2.05 -20.77
N GLY A 368 -29.95 -1.80 -22.02
CA GLY A 368 -29.18 -1.05 -23.00
C GLY A 368 -28.89 0.38 -22.55
N GLU A 369 -29.88 1.10 -22.01
CA GLU A 369 -29.70 2.46 -21.49
C GLU A 369 -28.75 2.56 -20.28
N ILE A 370 -28.69 1.51 -19.46
CA ILE A 370 -27.75 1.44 -18.33
C ILE A 370 -26.33 1.15 -18.84
N ALA A 371 -26.18 0.22 -19.78
CA ALA A 371 -24.89 -0.09 -20.41
C ALA A 371 -24.32 1.09 -21.22
N GLN A 372 -25.17 1.84 -21.94
CA GLN A 372 -24.77 3.04 -22.67
C GLN A 372 -24.22 4.11 -21.72
N ARG A 373 -24.90 4.34 -20.58
CA ARG A 373 -24.44 5.28 -19.53
C ARG A 373 -23.10 4.88 -18.88
N LEU A 374 -22.77 3.59 -18.87
CA LEU A 374 -21.47 3.11 -18.39
C LEU A 374 -20.36 3.41 -19.40
N LEU A 375 -20.62 3.16 -20.68
CA LEU A 375 -19.67 3.45 -21.77
C LEU A 375 -19.42 4.96 -21.93
N ASP A 376 -20.43 5.80 -21.72
CA ASP A 376 -20.31 7.27 -21.82
C ASP A 376 -19.60 7.91 -20.62
N ARG A 377 -19.42 7.19 -19.50
CA ARG A 377 -18.72 7.68 -18.29
C ARG A 377 -17.23 7.32 -18.23
N GLU A 378 -16.75 6.44 -19.10
CA GLU A 378 -15.33 6.09 -19.25
C GLU A 378 -14.56 6.98 -20.26
N GLY A 379 -15.12 8.15 -20.62
CA GLY A 379 -14.51 9.14 -21.51
C GLY A 379 -13.48 10.04 -20.84
#